data_AF-A0A259S9R9-F1
#
_entry.id   AF-A0A259S9R9-F1
#
_cell.length_a   1.000
_cell.length_b   1.000
_cell.length_c   1.000
_cell.angle_alpha   90.00
_cell.angle_beta   90.00
_cell.angle_gamma   90.00
#
_symmetry.space_group_name_H-M   'P 1'
#
loop_
_entity.id
_entity.type
_entity.pdbx_description
1 polymer ?
#
loop_
_entity_poly.entity_id
_entity_poly.type
_entity_poly.pdbx_seq_one_letter_code
_entity_poly.pdbx_strand_id
1 'polypeptide(L)'
;MGILVVFAAIAIPRAITTYHHGETFSWDWFGFGHLTTAGVFVSAALIAAFYYWGWDVTANLGEETKNAHKTTGLAGILGIVIVFILFEIYTTTTLVMLPGKTIEANSGNVLSVLGDAIMPGIGGKILIIAVALSTIATLETTLVQVSRTLFAMGRDRTIPFAFGRINRKWKTPVFATLVVVVVSLLLFVLANVFGDSVGQILGWAVSSIGLQIAFYYALAGLAVVIGFRKVIFKSVKNTILIGIWPLVGALFMMYIFFTSIPNNEPVVNILGLGLIAVGVVPLALFYRKAKDAYFSRRPLEVPEDFSA
;
A
#
# COMPACT_ATOMS: atom_id res chain seq x y z
N MET A 1 -0.89 -10.53 13.35
CA MET A 1 -0.19 -11.77 12.91
C MET A 1 -0.71 -13.02 13.62
N GLY A 2 -0.59 -13.16 14.95
CA GLY A 2 -0.94 -14.42 15.65
C GLY A 2 -2.34 -14.98 15.34
N ILE A 3 -3.38 -14.13 15.34
CA ILE A 3 -4.75 -14.58 15.05
C ILE A 3 -4.90 -15.07 13.60
N LEU A 4 -4.27 -14.40 12.63
CA LEU A 4 -4.32 -14.80 11.22
C LEU A 4 -3.56 -16.09 10.95
N VAL A 5 -2.45 -16.33 11.65
CA VAL A 5 -1.69 -17.59 11.57
C VAL A 5 -2.49 -18.74 12.17
N VAL A 6 -3.10 -18.54 13.33
CA VAL A 6 -4.00 -19.54 13.94
C VAL A 6 -5.20 -19.81 13.02
N PHE A 7 -5.77 -18.76 12.44
CA PHE A 7 -6.83 -18.90 11.45
C PHE A 7 -6.37 -19.72 10.25
N ALA A 8 -5.24 -19.38 9.62
CA ALA A 8 -4.66 -20.13 8.51
C ALA A 8 -4.44 -21.60 8.85
N ALA A 9 -3.91 -21.89 10.03
CA ALA A 9 -3.66 -23.25 10.51
C ALA A 9 -4.94 -24.08 10.71
N ILE A 10 -6.07 -23.44 11.04
CA ILE A 10 -7.37 -24.10 11.19
C ILE A 10 -8.12 -24.17 9.85
N ALA A 11 -7.97 -23.11 9.04
CA ALA A 11 -8.61 -22.94 7.75
C ALA A 11 -8.17 -23.99 6.74
N ILE A 12 -6.86 -24.26 6.62
CA ILE A 12 -6.32 -25.20 5.64
C ILE A 12 -6.86 -26.63 5.86
N PRO A 13 -6.80 -27.23 7.07
CA PRO A 13 -7.37 -28.55 7.31
C PRO A 13 -8.88 -28.61 7.07
N ARG A 14 -9.63 -27.57 7.47
CA ARG A 14 -11.08 -27.54 7.24
C ARG A 14 -11.43 -27.37 5.78
N ALA A 15 -10.69 -26.52 5.05
CA ALA A 15 -10.76 -26.37 3.60
C ALA A 15 -10.64 -27.70 2.88
N ILE A 16 -9.82 -28.63 3.40
CA ILE A 16 -9.58 -29.95 2.81
C ILE A 16 -10.60 -31.01 3.26
N THR A 17 -11.09 -30.93 4.50
CA THR A 17 -11.85 -32.04 5.15
C THR A 17 -13.36 -31.83 5.20
N THR A 18 -13.84 -30.59 5.07
CA THR A 18 -15.25 -30.25 5.19
C THR A 18 -15.90 -30.13 3.81
N TYR A 19 -17.19 -30.47 3.69
CA TYR A 19 -17.95 -30.31 2.44
C TYR A 19 -17.81 -28.89 1.88
N HIS A 20 -17.29 -28.80 0.66
CA HIS A 20 -17.09 -27.53 -0.04
C HIS A 20 -18.44 -26.97 -0.49
N HIS A 21 -18.76 -25.74 -0.06
CA HIS A 21 -19.90 -24.99 -0.61
C HIS A 21 -19.47 -24.04 -1.73
N GLY A 22 -18.17 -23.81 -1.90
CA GLY A 22 -17.59 -22.97 -2.94
C GLY A 22 -17.08 -23.75 -4.15
N GLU A 23 -16.13 -23.15 -4.87
CA GLU A 23 -15.51 -23.75 -6.05
C GLU A 23 -14.52 -24.87 -5.68
N THR A 24 -14.36 -25.84 -6.57
CA THR A 24 -13.31 -26.85 -6.44
C THR A 24 -11.94 -26.23 -6.66
N PHE A 25 -11.01 -26.48 -5.74
CA PHE A 25 -9.63 -25.99 -5.86
C PHE A 25 -9.02 -26.34 -7.22
N SER A 26 -8.43 -25.33 -7.88
CA SER A 26 -7.73 -25.48 -9.15
C SER A 26 -6.41 -24.73 -9.12
N TRP A 27 -5.36 -25.35 -9.65
CA TRP A 27 -4.07 -24.69 -9.86
C TRP A 27 -4.12 -23.58 -10.92
N ASP A 28 -5.15 -23.59 -11.78
CA ASP A 28 -5.36 -22.56 -12.80
C ASP A 28 -5.56 -21.17 -12.19
N TRP A 29 -6.07 -21.08 -10.95
CA TRP A 29 -6.27 -19.81 -10.23
C TRP A 29 -4.98 -19.00 -10.07
N PHE A 30 -3.82 -19.67 -10.02
CA PHE A 30 -2.51 -19.03 -9.91
C PHE A 30 -1.85 -18.77 -11.28
N GLY A 31 -2.53 -19.12 -12.37
CA GLY A 31 -2.07 -18.96 -13.73
C GLY A 31 -2.43 -17.60 -14.33
N PHE A 32 -1.79 -17.29 -15.46
CA PHE A 32 -2.06 -16.06 -16.21
C PHE A 32 -3.23 -16.17 -17.20
N GLY A 33 -3.85 -17.36 -17.34
CA GLY A 33 -4.91 -17.63 -18.31
C GLY A 33 -6.17 -16.77 -18.13
N HIS A 34 -6.39 -16.27 -16.91
CA HIS A 34 -7.53 -15.41 -16.56
C HIS A 34 -7.32 -13.93 -16.92
N LEU A 35 -6.10 -13.53 -17.29
CA LEU A 35 -5.75 -12.15 -17.64
C LEU A 35 -6.00 -11.90 -19.13
N THR A 36 -7.26 -12.09 -19.53
CA THR A 36 -7.70 -12.20 -20.93
C THR A 36 -7.61 -10.91 -21.73
N THR A 37 -7.66 -9.75 -21.06
CA THR A 37 -7.57 -8.43 -21.68
C THR A 37 -6.63 -7.53 -20.89
N ALA A 38 -6.07 -6.53 -21.57
CA ALA A 38 -5.26 -5.51 -20.92
C ALA A 38 -6.03 -4.79 -19.79
N GLY A 39 -7.33 -4.54 -19.97
CA GLY A 39 -8.17 -3.93 -18.92
C GLY A 39 -8.28 -4.78 -17.67
N VAL A 40 -8.56 -6.09 -17.81
CA VAL A 40 -8.63 -7.03 -16.67
C VAL A 40 -7.29 -7.12 -15.96
N PHE A 41 -6.20 -7.24 -16.72
CA PHE A 41 -4.85 -7.30 -16.18
C PHE A 41 -4.51 -6.06 -15.34
N VAL A 42 -4.80 -4.88 -15.88
CA VAL A 42 -4.45 -3.61 -15.25
C VAL A 42 -5.30 -3.34 -14.00
N SER A 43 -6.60 -3.64 -14.04
CA SER A 43 -7.46 -3.55 -12.85
C SER A 43 -6.99 -4.48 -11.74
N ALA A 44 -6.65 -5.73 -12.07
CA ALA A 44 -6.09 -6.68 -11.11
C ALA A 44 -4.73 -6.20 -10.56
N ALA A 45 -3.88 -5.60 -11.41
CA ALA A 45 -2.59 -5.05 -10.99
C ALA A 45 -2.73 -3.84 -10.06
N LEU A 46 -3.72 -2.96 -10.26
CA LEU A 46 -4.00 -1.85 -9.33
C LEU A 46 -4.45 -2.35 -7.97
N ILE A 47 -5.32 -3.37 -7.96
CA ILE A 47 -5.75 -4.03 -6.72
C ILE A 47 -4.53 -4.66 -6.04
N ALA A 48 -3.70 -5.41 -6.75
CA ALA A 48 -2.48 -5.99 -6.20
C ALA A 48 -1.51 -4.93 -5.65
N ALA A 49 -1.34 -3.80 -6.36
CA ALA A 49 -0.52 -2.68 -5.91
C ALA A 49 -1.02 -2.09 -4.59
N PHE A 50 -2.34 -1.94 -4.44
CA PHE A 50 -2.96 -1.51 -3.19
C PHE A 50 -2.78 -2.56 -2.07
N TYR A 51 -3.04 -3.85 -2.36
CA TYR A 51 -2.98 -4.94 -1.39
C TYR A 51 -1.59 -5.13 -0.78
N TYR A 52 -0.53 -4.89 -1.56
CA TYR A 52 0.85 -5.13 -1.15
C TYR A 52 1.67 -3.86 -0.95
N TRP A 53 1.02 -2.69 -0.89
CA TRP A 53 1.68 -1.44 -0.52
C TRP A 53 1.96 -1.34 0.99
N GLY A 54 2.93 -0.51 1.36
CA GLY A 54 3.29 -0.23 2.76
C GLY A 54 4.50 -0.99 3.28
N TRP A 55 5.14 -1.82 2.47
CA TRP A 55 6.40 -2.48 2.83
C TRP A 55 7.56 -1.49 3.00
N ASP A 56 7.49 -0.35 2.34
CA ASP A 56 8.47 0.74 2.38
C ASP A 56 8.38 1.57 3.66
N VAL A 57 7.33 1.38 4.47
CA VAL A 57 7.18 2.03 5.77
C VAL A 57 8.32 1.66 6.74
N THR A 58 8.90 0.46 6.60
CA THR A 58 10.07 0.08 7.40
C THR A 58 11.24 1.03 7.16
N ALA A 59 11.38 1.58 5.95
CA ALA A 59 12.42 2.56 5.57
C ALA A 59 12.28 3.87 6.37
N ASN A 60 11.06 4.27 6.69
CA ASN A 60 10.78 5.51 7.43
C ASN A 60 11.21 5.44 8.90
N LEU A 61 11.36 4.23 9.45
CA LEU A 61 11.78 4.00 10.84
C LEU A 61 13.25 3.58 10.93
N GLY A 62 14.06 3.84 9.89
CA GLY A 62 15.47 3.50 9.87
C GLY A 62 16.26 4.10 11.04
N GLU A 63 15.99 5.36 11.41
CA GLU A 63 16.68 6.02 12.53
C GLU A 63 16.40 5.37 13.90
N GLU A 64 15.24 4.70 14.03
CA GLU A 64 14.82 4.00 15.25
C GLU A 64 15.18 2.50 15.20
N THR A 65 15.68 2.01 14.06
CA THR A 65 15.92 0.58 13.82
C THR A 65 17.39 0.20 14.02
N LYS A 66 17.63 -0.78 14.90
CA LYS A 66 18.97 -1.36 15.05
C LYS A 66 19.45 -2.00 13.74
N ASN A 67 20.64 -1.60 13.29
CA ASN A 67 21.24 -2.05 12.03
C ASN A 67 20.36 -1.75 10.80
N ALA A 68 19.79 -0.54 10.74
CA ALA A 68 18.85 -0.09 9.71
C ALA A 68 19.27 -0.46 8.27
N HIS A 69 20.57 -0.33 7.93
CA HIS A 69 21.09 -0.66 6.60
C HIS A 69 20.75 -2.08 6.11
N LYS A 70 20.60 -3.05 7.02
CA LYS A 70 20.24 -4.44 6.69
C LYS A 70 18.85 -4.79 7.15
N THR A 71 18.51 -4.44 8.39
CA THR A 71 17.26 -4.85 9.04
C THR A 71 16.05 -4.31 8.31
N THR A 72 16.10 -3.05 7.88
CA THR A 72 14.94 -2.37 7.29
C THR A 72 14.55 -2.94 5.93
N GLY A 73 15.54 -3.19 5.06
CA GLY A 73 15.31 -3.82 3.76
C GLY A 73 14.84 -5.28 3.90
N LEU A 74 15.48 -6.05 4.80
CA LEU A 74 15.08 -7.44 5.05
C LEU A 74 13.67 -7.53 5.64
N ALA A 75 13.33 -6.66 6.59
CA ALA A 75 12.00 -6.61 7.19
C ALA A 75 10.92 -6.28 6.16
N GLY A 76 11.20 -5.38 5.21
CA GLY A 76 10.28 -5.08 4.10
C GLY A 76 10.02 -6.31 3.23
N ILE A 77 11.08 -7.00 2.78
CA ILE A 77 10.95 -8.21 1.94
C ILE A 77 10.21 -9.33 2.68
N LEU A 78 10.62 -9.65 3.91
CA LEU A 78 9.96 -10.67 4.71
C LEU A 78 8.50 -10.31 4.98
N GLY A 79 8.21 -9.03 5.23
CA GLY A 79 6.86 -8.52 5.40
C GLY A 79 5.97 -8.81 4.19
N ILE A 80 6.43 -8.45 2.97
CA ILE A 80 5.69 -8.73 1.73
C ILE A 80 5.45 -10.22 1.56
N VAL A 81 6.48 -11.06 1.73
CA VAL A 81 6.37 -12.52 1.53
C VAL A 81 5.37 -13.13 2.50
N ILE A 82 5.41 -12.73 3.78
CA ILE A 82 4.46 -13.23 4.79
C ILE A 82 3.04 -12.78 4.45
N VAL A 83 2.84 -11.50 4.11
CA VAL A 83 1.51 -10.96 3.75
C VAL A 83 0.96 -11.66 2.51
N PHE A 84 1.79 -11.85 1.48
CA PHE A 84 1.44 -12.60 0.27
C PHE A 84 0.94 -14.00 0.61
N ILE A 85 1.72 -14.80 1.34
CA ILE A 85 1.31 -16.16 1.73
C ILE A 85 -0.02 -16.16 2.50
N LEU A 86 -0.20 -15.24 3.45
CA LEU A 86 -1.43 -15.15 4.23
C LEU A 86 -2.64 -14.79 3.36
N PHE A 87 -2.47 -13.88 2.39
CA PHE A 87 -3.54 -13.49 1.47
C PHE A 87 -3.89 -14.60 0.47
N GLU A 88 -2.91 -15.36 -0.02
CA GLU A 88 -3.19 -16.51 -0.89
C GLU A 88 -3.94 -17.62 -0.14
N ILE A 89 -3.53 -17.92 1.10
CA ILE A 89 -4.25 -18.87 1.97
C ILE A 89 -5.68 -18.38 2.18
N TYR A 90 -5.85 -17.11 2.51
CA TYR A 90 -7.16 -16.52 2.78
C TYR A 90 -8.08 -16.57 1.55
N THR A 91 -7.60 -16.09 0.40
CA THR A 91 -8.37 -16.02 -0.84
C THR A 91 -8.76 -17.41 -1.31
N THR A 92 -7.82 -18.35 -1.33
CA THR A 92 -8.06 -19.75 -1.70
C THR A 92 -9.08 -20.41 -0.77
N THR A 93 -8.93 -20.22 0.55
CA THR A 93 -9.89 -20.76 1.52
C THR A 93 -11.29 -20.19 1.30
N THR A 94 -11.38 -18.89 1.01
CA THR A 94 -12.66 -18.22 0.76
C THR A 94 -13.36 -18.80 -0.46
N LEU A 95 -12.64 -18.97 -1.57
CA LEU A 95 -13.18 -19.54 -2.82
C LEU A 95 -13.65 -20.98 -2.66
N VAL A 96 -12.95 -21.79 -1.87
CA VAL A 96 -13.30 -23.21 -1.63
C VAL A 96 -14.48 -23.34 -0.65
N MET A 97 -14.53 -22.50 0.38
CA MET A 97 -15.51 -22.61 1.46
C MET A 97 -16.83 -21.91 1.16
N LEU A 98 -16.82 -20.83 0.36
CA LEU A 98 -18.00 -19.99 0.15
C LEU A 98 -18.40 -19.96 -1.34
N PRO A 99 -19.71 -20.09 -1.66
CA PRO A 99 -20.19 -19.83 -3.01
C PRO A 99 -19.93 -18.38 -3.43
N GLY A 100 -19.63 -18.15 -4.72
CA GLY A 100 -19.42 -16.80 -5.27
C GLY A 100 -20.56 -15.81 -4.94
N LYS A 101 -21.82 -16.27 -5.02
CA LYS A 101 -22.99 -15.45 -4.64
C LYS A 101 -22.94 -15.00 -3.17
N THR A 102 -22.47 -15.86 -2.27
CA THR A 102 -22.31 -15.53 -0.85
C THR A 102 -21.19 -14.52 -0.65
N ILE A 103 -20.09 -14.65 -1.40
CA ILE A 103 -18.96 -13.70 -1.39
C ILE A 103 -19.44 -12.33 -1.84
N GLU A 104 -20.16 -12.25 -2.97
CA GLU A 104 -20.69 -11.00 -3.53
C GLU A 104 -21.68 -10.34 -2.58
N ALA A 105 -22.65 -11.10 -2.06
CA ALA A 105 -23.67 -10.60 -1.14
C ALA A 105 -23.08 -10.11 0.20
N ASN A 106 -21.89 -10.58 0.57
CA ASN A 106 -21.21 -10.23 1.82
C ASN A 106 -19.86 -9.53 1.58
N SER A 107 -19.69 -8.86 0.43
CA SER A 107 -18.43 -8.20 0.05
C SER A 107 -17.88 -7.24 1.11
N GLY A 108 -18.76 -6.61 1.90
CA GLY A 108 -18.38 -5.73 3.02
C GLY A 108 -17.96 -6.45 4.32
N ASN A 109 -18.21 -7.74 4.48
CA ASN A 109 -17.88 -8.50 5.70
C ASN A 109 -17.60 -10.00 5.43
N VAL A 110 -16.94 -10.30 4.31
CA VAL A 110 -16.72 -11.68 3.86
C VAL A 110 -15.88 -12.48 4.87
N LEU A 111 -15.00 -11.81 5.62
CA LEU A 111 -14.19 -12.42 6.68
C LEU A 111 -15.05 -13.00 7.80
N SER A 112 -16.13 -12.33 8.21
CA SER A 112 -17.01 -12.89 9.24
C SER A 112 -17.70 -14.16 8.76
N VAL A 113 -18.19 -14.14 7.53
CA VAL A 113 -18.88 -15.29 6.91
C VAL A 113 -17.92 -16.47 6.79
N LEU A 114 -16.69 -16.22 6.34
CA LEU A 114 -15.66 -17.24 6.29
C LEU A 114 -15.31 -17.77 7.69
N GLY A 115 -15.18 -16.89 8.66
CA GLY A 115 -14.92 -17.25 10.04
C GLY A 115 -15.97 -18.20 10.60
N ASP A 116 -17.25 -17.92 10.36
CA ASP A 116 -18.35 -18.79 10.81
C ASP A 116 -18.45 -20.09 10.01
N ALA A 117 -18.12 -20.08 8.71
CA ALA A 117 -18.02 -21.30 7.92
C ALA A 117 -16.91 -22.23 8.46
N ILE A 118 -15.78 -21.65 8.87
CA ILE A 118 -14.65 -22.42 9.40
C ILE A 118 -14.89 -22.81 10.84
N MET A 119 -15.36 -21.92 11.71
CA MET A 119 -15.61 -22.20 13.13
C MET A 119 -16.99 -21.66 13.53
N PRO A 120 -18.05 -22.46 13.36
CA PRO A 120 -19.42 -22.03 13.59
C PRO A 120 -19.64 -21.42 14.99
N GLY A 121 -20.30 -20.26 15.03
CA GLY A 121 -20.76 -19.58 16.25
C GLY A 121 -19.75 -18.62 16.92
N ILE A 122 -18.45 -18.77 16.64
CA ILE A 122 -17.39 -17.95 17.26
C ILE A 122 -16.33 -17.46 16.27
N GLY A 123 -16.10 -18.14 15.16
CA GLY A 123 -15.07 -17.79 14.18
C GLY A 123 -15.29 -16.44 13.52
N GLY A 124 -16.52 -16.11 13.13
CA GLY A 124 -16.84 -14.81 12.55
C GLY A 124 -16.58 -13.68 13.55
N LYS A 125 -16.99 -13.86 14.82
CA LYS A 125 -16.77 -12.88 15.89
C LYS A 125 -15.29 -12.64 16.15
N ILE A 126 -14.47 -13.69 16.21
CA ILE A 126 -13.02 -13.56 16.41
C ILE A 126 -12.38 -12.81 15.23
N LEU A 127 -12.75 -13.15 13.99
CA LEU A 127 -12.21 -12.45 12.82
C LEU A 127 -12.63 -10.98 12.77
N ILE A 128 -13.89 -10.66 13.09
CA ILE A 128 -14.33 -9.25 13.18
C ILE A 128 -13.48 -8.48 14.20
N ILE A 129 -13.28 -9.02 15.40
CA ILE A 129 -12.46 -8.37 16.43
C ILE A 129 -11.02 -8.22 15.95
N ALA A 130 -10.45 -9.26 15.32
CA ALA A 130 -9.09 -9.22 14.80
C ALA A 130 -8.91 -8.15 13.71
N VAL A 131 -9.86 -8.05 12.78
CA VAL A 131 -9.88 -7.05 11.71
C VAL A 131 -10.07 -5.65 12.29
N ALA A 132 -10.96 -5.48 13.27
CA ALA A 132 -11.17 -4.20 13.92
C ALA A 132 -9.90 -3.72 14.64
N LEU A 133 -9.26 -4.58 15.44
CA LEU A 133 -8.00 -4.27 16.11
C LEU A 133 -6.87 -3.98 15.10
N SER A 134 -6.79 -4.76 14.02
CA SER A 134 -5.82 -4.53 12.94
C SER A 134 -6.05 -3.19 12.26
N THR A 135 -7.32 -2.82 12.02
CA THR A 135 -7.68 -1.54 11.38
C THR A 135 -7.31 -0.37 12.28
N ILE A 136 -7.57 -0.47 13.59
CA ILE A 136 -7.16 0.55 14.56
C ILE A 136 -5.63 0.72 14.57
N ALA A 137 -4.89 -0.39 14.61
CA ALA A 137 -3.43 -0.35 14.55
C ALA A 137 -2.91 0.29 13.26
N THR A 138 -3.49 -0.05 12.10
CA THR A 138 -3.13 0.55 10.81
C THR A 138 -3.46 2.04 10.75
N LEU A 139 -4.60 2.47 11.31
CA LEU A 139 -4.97 3.88 11.37
C LEU A 139 -3.98 4.68 12.23
N GLU A 140 -3.59 4.12 13.39
CA GLU A 140 -2.60 4.74 14.27
C GLU A 140 -1.24 4.91 13.57
N THR A 141 -0.71 3.83 12.98
CA THR A 141 0.58 3.87 12.29
C THR A 141 0.57 4.84 11.12
N THR A 142 -0.50 4.86 10.33
CA THR A 142 -0.67 5.78 9.20
C THR A 142 -0.74 7.23 9.66
N LEU A 143 -1.50 7.53 10.72
CA LEU A 143 -1.61 8.88 11.26
C LEU A 143 -0.27 9.41 11.77
N VAL A 144 0.49 8.56 12.48
CA VAL A 144 1.84 8.89 12.96
C VAL A 144 2.78 9.14 11.78
N GLN A 145 2.76 8.27 10.76
CA GLN A 145 3.60 8.42 9.58
C GLN A 145 3.30 9.73 8.84
N VAL A 146 2.05 9.97 8.46
CA VAL A 146 1.65 11.16 7.69
C VAL A 146 1.96 12.44 8.47
N SER A 147 1.67 12.48 9.76
CA SER A 147 1.94 13.67 10.59
C SER A 147 3.45 13.96 10.73
N ARG A 148 4.29 12.92 10.83
CA ARG A 148 5.76 13.07 10.83
C ARG A 148 6.30 13.53 9.48
N THR A 149 5.79 12.99 8.37
CA THR A 149 6.17 13.43 7.02
C THR A 149 5.81 14.90 6.81
N LEU A 150 4.58 15.31 7.15
CA LEU A 150 4.15 16.70 7.07
C LEU A 150 4.98 17.61 7.98
N PHE A 151 5.34 17.15 9.18
CA PHE A 151 6.24 17.88 10.06
C PHE A 151 7.62 18.12 9.44
N ALA A 152 8.25 17.08 8.89
CA ALA A 152 9.54 17.19 8.21
C ALA A 152 9.47 18.14 7.01
N MET A 153 8.42 18.04 6.20
CA MET A 153 8.18 18.94 5.06
C MET A 153 7.98 20.40 5.52
N GLY A 154 7.24 20.63 6.61
CA GLY A 154 7.03 21.96 7.17
C GLY A 154 8.30 22.56 7.78
N ARG A 155 9.14 21.74 8.41
CA ARG A 155 10.47 22.12 8.91
C ARG A 155 11.40 22.50 7.76
N ASP A 156 11.40 21.71 6.69
CA ASP A 156 12.23 21.91 5.50
C ASP A 156 11.64 22.96 4.53
N ARG A 157 10.53 23.60 4.93
CA ARG A 157 9.84 24.69 4.21
C ARG A 157 9.36 24.33 2.81
N THR A 158 9.12 23.04 2.54
CA THR A 158 8.51 22.54 1.30
C THR A 158 6.98 22.67 1.31
N ILE A 159 6.40 22.91 2.49
CA ILE A 159 5.00 23.28 2.72
C ILE A 159 4.96 24.42 3.77
N PRO A 160 3.77 24.97 4.15
CA PRO A 160 3.71 26.03 5.16
C PRO A 160 4.41 25.65 6.47
N PHE A 161 5.19 26.58 7.03
CA PHE A 161 5.95 26.37 8.28
C PHE A 161 5.09 25.95 9.48
N ALA A 162 3.77 26.22 9.46
CA ALA A 162 2.84 25.78 10.48
C ALA A 162 2.85 24.25 10.70
N PHE A 163 3.07 23.47 9.63
CA PHE A 163 3.21 22.00 9.73
C PHE A 163 4.47 21.58 10.48
N GLY A 164 5.53 22.39 10.46
CA GLY A 164 6.79 22.15 11.17
C GLY A 164 6.77 22.56 12.66
N ARG A 165 5.60 22.90 13.24
CA ARG A 165 5.49 23.28 14.66
C ARG A 165 5.18 22.07 15.52
N ILE A 166 5.93 21.94 16.62
CA ILE A 166 5.71 20.91 17.65
C ILE A 166 5.00 21.55 18.85
N ASN A 167 4.05 20.82 19.45
CA ASN A 167 3.45 21.23 20.72
C ASN A 167 4.44 21.03 21.89
N ARG A 168 4.67 22.07 22.70
CA ARG A 168 5.63 22.06 23.82
C ARG A 168 5.33 21.01 24.90
N LYS A 169 4.05 20.68 25.13
CA LYS A 169 3.63 19.72 26.16
C LYS A 169 3.76 18.27 25.68
N TRP A 170 3.23 17.99 24.48
CA TRP A 170 3.10 16.63 23.96
C TRP A 170 4.27 16.20 23.07
N LYS A 171 5.12 17.14 22.65
CA LYS A 171 6.25 16.92 21.72
C LYS A 171 5.82 16.27 20.39
N THR A 172 4.59 16.52 19.96
CA THR A 172 4.01 16.04 18.70
C THR A 172 3.56 17.19 17.77
N PRO A 173 3.51 16.98 16.44
CA PRO A 173 3.08 17.98 15.46
C PRO A 173 1.55 18.10 15.39
N VAL A 174 0.93 18.61 16.46
CA VAL A 174 -0.54 18.67 16.62
C VAL A 174 -1.25 19.37 15.46
N PHE A 175 -0.66 20.42 14.88
CA PHE A 175 -1.25 21.10 13.72
C PHE A 175 -1.35 20.18 12.50
N ALA A 176 -0.29 19.44 12.19
CA ALA A 176 -0.29 18.47 11.09
C ALA A 176 -1.33 17.37 11.34
N THR A 177 -1.39 16.84 12.56
CA THR A 177 -2.40 15.83 12.94
C THR A 177 -3.82 16.34 12.77
N LEU A 178 -4.12 17.57 13.22
CA LEU A 178 -5.45 18.14 13.11
C LEU A 178 -5.86 18.35 11.64
N VAL A 179 -4.95 18.84 10.80
CA VAL A 179 -5.21 18.98 9.36
C VAL A 179 -5.54 17.63 8.72
N VAL A 180 -4.77 16.59 9.02
CA VAL A 180 -5.04 15.23 8.51
C VAL A 180 -6.41 14.74 8.95
N VAL A 181 -6.76 14.88 10.24
CA VAL A 181 -8.07 14.47 10.75
C VAL A 181 -9.21 15.23 10.07
N VAL A 182 -9.09 16.55 9.93
CA VAL A 182 -10.12 17.37 9.28
C VAL A 182 -10.28 16.97 7.81
N VAL A 183 -9.18 16.82 7.06
CA VAL A 183 -9.24 16.42 5.65
C VAL A 183 -9.83 15.01 5.51
N SER A 184 -9.41 14.05 6.34
CA SER A 184 -9.96 12.70 6.32
C SER A 184 -11.46 12.66 6.64
N LEU A 185 -11.92 13.44 7.62
CA LEU A 185 -13.34 13.55 7.94
C LEU A 185 -14.13 14.20 6.81
N LEU A 186 -13.60 15.25 6.18
CA LEU A 186 -14.23 15.89 5.03
C LEU A 186 -14.36 14.90 3.87
N LEU A 187 -13.29 14.17 3.54
CA LEU A 187 -13.33 13.14 2.49
C LEU A 187 -14.31 12.02 2.83
N PHE A 188 -14.37 11.60 4.09
CA PHE A 188 -15.34 10.61 4.55
C PHE A 188 -16.78 11.10 4.39
N VAL A 189 -17.09 12.33 4.80
CA VAL A 189 -18.43 12.91 4.66
C VAL A 189 -18.79 13.06 3.18
N LEU A 190 -17.90 13.61 2.36
CA LEU A 190 -18.11 13.75 0.92
C LEU A 190 -18.38 12.39 0.27
N ALA A 191 -17.59 11.37 0.61
CA ALA A 191 -17.79 10.02 0.08
C ALA A 191 -19.16 9.45 0.46
N ASN A 192 -19.63 9.64 1.69
CA ASN A 192 -20.97 9.17 2.11
C ASN A 192 -22.13 9.97 1.52
N VAL A 193 -21.91 11.24 1.17
CA VAL A 193 -22.94 12.09 0.55
C VAL A 193 -23.07 11.79 -0.94
N PHE A 194 -21.97 11.50 -1.63
CA PHE A 194 -21.93 11.32 -3.08
C PHE A 194 -21.88 9.85 -3.54
N GLY A 195 -21.54 8.91 -2.66
CA GLY A 195 -21.46 7.50 -3.00
C GLY A 195 -22.78 6.78 -2.77
N ASP A 196 -23.19 5.96 -3.74
CA ASP A 196 -24.45 5.21 -3.68
C ASP A 196 -24.36 4.04 -2.68
N SER A 197 -23.17 3.48 -2.49
CA SER A 197 -22.92 2.42 -1.50
C SER A 197 -21.49 2.45 -0.95
N VAL A 198 -21.31 1.92 0.26
CA VAL A 198 -19.99 1.77 0.89
C VAL A 198 -19.05 0.92 0.02
N GLY A 199 -19.56 -0.13 -0.63
CA GLY A 199 -18.77 -1.00 -1.50
C GLY A 199 -18.21 -0.26 -2.71
N GLN A 200 -19.02 0.59 -3.35
CA GLN A 200 -18.57 1.41 -4.49
C GLN A 200 -17.52 2.44 -4.06
N ILE A 201 -17.74 3.13 -2.94
CA ILE A 201 -16.77 4.09 -2.39
C ILE A 201 -15.42 3.41 -2.12
N LEU A 202 -15.44 2.23 -1.49
CA LEU A 202 -14.23 1.46 -1.22
C LEU A 202 -13.55 1.02 -2.53
N GLY A 203 -14.31 0.57 -3.53
CA GLY A 203 -13.78 0.24 -4.86
C GLY A 203 -13.06 1.42 -5.50
N TRP A 204 -13.69 2.60 -5.51
CA TRP A 204 -13.07 3.81 -6.03
C TRP A 204 -11.80 4.19 -5.26
N ALA A 205 -11.81 4.10 -3.92
CA ALA A 205 -10.64 4.40 -3.10
C ALA A 205 -9.48 3.43 -3.39
N VAL A 206 -9.75 2.12 -3.45
CA VAL A 206 -8.74 1.09 -3.74
C VAL A 206 -8.09 1.33 -5.09
N SER A 207 -8.88 1.53 -6.15
CA SER A 207 -8.34 1.76 -7.50
C SER A 207 -7.61 3.10 -7.61
N SER A 208 -8.10 4.16 -6.96
CA SER A 208 -7.47 5.49 -6.98
C SER A 208 -6.12 5.48 -6.24
N ILE A 209 -6.05 4.81 -5.09
CA ILE A 209 -4.82 4.64 -4.33
C ILE A 209 -3.85 3.74 -5.11
N GLY A 210 -4.33 2.66 -5.72
CA GLY A 210 -3.54 1.82 -6.62
C GLY A 210 -2.88 2.63 -7.74
N LEU A 211 -3.62 3.55 -8.36
CA LEU A 211 -3.10 4.46 -9.39
C LEU A 211 -1.98 5.36 -8.84
N GLN A 212 -2.17 5.91 -7.64
CA GLN A 212 -1.17 6.74 -6.96
C GLN A 212 0.09 5.94 -6.60
N ILE A 213 -0.07 4.69 -6.14
CA ILE A 213 1.03 3.78 -5.83
C ILE A 213 1.81 3.46 -7.10
N ALA A 214 1.13 3.14 -8.21
CA ALA A 214 1.78 2.88 -9.49
C ALA A 214 2.65 4.07 -9.93
N PHE A 215 2.12 5.30 -9.81
CA PHE A 215 2.89 6.51 -10.10
C PHE A 215 4.09 6.68 -9.15
N TYR A 216 3.88 6.55 -7.85
CA TYR A 216 4.92 6.70 -6.83
C TYR A 216 6.04 5.67 -7.00
N TYR A 217 5.72 4.39 -7.16
CA TYR A 217 6.70 3.32 -7.34
C TYR A 217 7.44 3.42 -8.68
N ALA A 218 6.76 3.88 -9.74
CA ALA A 218 7.43 4.18 -11.01
C ALA A 218 8.50 5.27 -10.83
N LEU A 219 8.17 6.36 -10.15
CA LEU A 219 9.13 7.43 -9.87
C LEU A 219 10.24 6.99 -8.92
N ALA A 220 9.92 6.20 -7.89
CA ALA A 220 10.91 5.69 -6.95
C ALA A 220 11.95 4.79 -7.64
N GLY A 221 11.49 3.85 -8.48
CA GLY A 221 12.40 2.98 -9.24
C GLY A 221 13.28 3.77 -10.22
N LEU A 222 12.71 4.74 -10.94
CA LEU A 222 13.48 5.64 -11.80
C LEU A 222 14.49 6.48 -11.01
N ALA A 223 14.12 6.96 -9.82
CA ALA A 223 14.99 7.74 -8.96
C ALA A 223 16.21 6.93 -8.50
N VAL A 224 16.04 5.64 -8.20
CA VAL A 224 17.16 4.73 -7.86
C VAL A 224 18.11 4.60 -9.04
N VAL A 225 17.59 4.28 -10.23
CA VAL A 225 18.40 4.08 -11.45
C VAL A 225 19.17 5.35 -11.81
N ILE A 226 18.51 6.52 -11.77
CA ILE A 226 19.12 7.80 -12.10
C ILE A 226 20.11 8.25 -11.03
N GLY A 227 19.74 8.12 -9.75
CA GLY A 227 20.54 8.54 -8.61
C GLY A 227 21.85 7.75 -8.50
N PHE A 228 21.77 6.43 -8.66
CA PHE A 228 22.91 5.52 -8.54
C PHE A 228 23.56 5.15 -9.87
N ARG A 229 23.24 5.84 -10.97
CA ARG A 229 23.77 5.57 -12.33
C ARG A 229 25.29 5.41 -12.44
N LYS A 230 26.05 6.06 -11.55
CA LYS A 230 27.52 6.00 -11.51
C LYS A 230 28.06 4.70 -10.92
N VAL A 231 27.25 3.92 -10.21
CA VAL A 231 27.66 2.68 -9.53
C VAL A 231 27.00 1.43 -10.10
N ILE A 232 26.01 1.57 -10.99
CA ILE A 232 25.27 0.45 -11.62
C ILE A 232 26.23 -0.53 -12.30
N PHE A 233 27.21 -0.03 -13.06
CA PHE A 233 28.11 -0.87 -13.85
C PHE A 233 29.40 -1.28 -13.12
N LYS A 234 29.52 -0.99 -11.82
CA LYS A 234 30.71 -1.38 -11.04
C LYS A 234 30.74 -2.87 -10.71
N SER A 235 29.58 -3.50 -10.56
CA SER A 235 29.45 -4.92 -10.20
C SER A 235 28.17 -5.50 -10.82
N VAL A 236 28.21 -6.79 -11.16
CA VAL A 236 27.03 -7.53 -11.66
C VAL A 236 25.86 -7.42 -10.68
N LYS A 237 26.15 -7.49 -9.38
CA LYS A 237 25.16 -7.32 -8.31
C LYS A 237 24.48 -5.96 -8.38
N ASN A 238 25.25 -4.89 -8.60
CA ASN A 238 24.72 -3.52 -8.72
C ASN A 238 23.91 -3.36 -10.00
N THR A 239 24.38 -3.94 -11.10
CA THR A 239 23.67 -3.90 -12.38
C THR A 239 22.29 -4.53 -12.25
N ILE A 240 22.19 -5.66 -11.54
CA ILE A 240 20.91 -6.34 -11.32
C ILE A 240 20.05 -5.60 -10.29
N LEU A 241 20.55 -5.38 -9.07
CA LEU A 241 19.73 -4.90 -7.94
C LEU A 241 19.44 -3.40 -7.95
N ILE A 242 20.31 -2.59 -8.56
CA ILE A 242 20.17 -1.13 -8.61
C ILE A 242 19.74 -0.66 -10.01
N GLY A 243 20.16 -1.38 -11.06
CA GLY A 243 19.84 -1.07 -12.45
C GLY A 243 18.58 -1.77 -12.95
N ILE A 244 18.71 -3.04 -13.31
CA ILE A 244 17.68 -3.80 -14.03
C ILE A 244 16.42 -3.95 -13.19
N TRP A 245 16.52 -4.40 -11.94
CA TRP A 245 15.36 -4.71 -11.10
C TRP A 245 14.49 -3.47 -10.83
N PRO A 246 15.03 -2.32 -10.39
CA PRO A 246 14.22 -1.11 -10.21
C PRO A 246 13.72 -0.52 -11.54
N LEU A 247 14.50 -0.64 -12.63
CA LEU A 247 14.07 -0.13 -13.94
C LEU A 247 12.89 -0.92 -14.50
N VAL A 248 12.97 -2.26 -14.47
CA VAL A 248 11.87 -3.12 -14.93
C VAL A 248 10.62 -2.88 -14.09
N GLY A 249 10.76 -2.82 -12.75
CA GLY A 249 9.65 -2.49 -11.85
C GLY A 249 9.06 -1.11 -12.14
N ALA A 250 9.90 -0.11 -12.42
CA ALA A 250 9.43 1.23 -12.74
C ALA A 250 8.70 1.30 -14.08
N LEU A 251 9.22 0.65 -15.12
CA LEU A 251 8.57 0.58 -16.43
C LEU A 251 7.25 -0.19 -16.35
N PHE A 252 7.20 -1.27 -15.57
CA PHE A 252 5.98 -2.02 -15.31
C PHE A 252 4.93 -1.16 -14.61
N MET A 253 5.29 -0.50 -13.51
CA MET A 253 4.36 0.38 -12.79
C MET A 253 3.92 1.58 -13.63
N MET A 254 4.82 2.12 -14.47
CA MET A 254 4.49 3.17 -15.43
C MET A 254 3.50 2.68 -16.49
N TYR A 255 3.68 1.46 -17.00
CA TYR A 255 2.73 0.82 -17.92
C TYR A 255 1.35 0.68 -17.27
N ILE A 256 1.27 0.16 -16.03
CA ILE A 256 0.02 0.07 -15.27
C ILE A 256 -0.64 1.44 -15.08
N PHE A 257 0.15 2.47 -14.73
CA PHE A 257 -0.35 3.83 -14.56
C PHE A 257 -1.00 4.38 -15.84
N PHE A 258 -0.31 4.31 -16.98
CA PHE A 258 -0.87 4.88 -18.23
C PHE A 258 -2.01 4.06 -18.81
N THR A 259 -1.95 2.73 -18.70
CA THR A 259 -3.01 1.85 -19.22
C THR A 259 -4.25 1.86 -18.35
N SER A 260 -4.14 2.12 -17.04
CA SER A 260 -5.31 2.17 -16.16
C SER A 260 -6.18 3.40 -16.39
N ILE A 261 -5.59 4.56 -16.70
CA ILE A 261 -6.32 5.81 -16.90
C ILE A 261 -7.52 5.66 -17.86
N PRO A 262 -7.37 5.17 -19.10
CA PRO A 262 -8.52 5.02 -20.01
C PRO A 262 -9.49 3.90 -19.62
N ASN A 263 -9.07 2.93 -18.79
CA ASN A 263 -9.88 1.79 -18.37
C ASN A 263 -10.64 2.03 -17.05
N ASN A 264 -10.23 3.04 -16.28
CA ASN A 264 -10.83 3.38 -15.00
C ASN A 264 -12.10 4.21 -15.17
N GLU A 265 -12.99 4.12 -14.18
CA GLU A 265 -14.09 5.06 -14.06
C GLU A 265 -13.60 6.51 -13.91
N PRO A 266 -14.32 7.52 -14.43
CA PRO A 266 -13.93 8.92 -14.32
C PRO A 266 -13.67 9.37 -12.88
N VAL A 267 -14.47 8.88 -11.92
CA VAL A 267 -14.30 9.22 -10.49
C VAL A 267 -12.95 8.73 -9.97
N VAL A 268 -12.52 7.52 -10.33
CA VAL A 268 -11.21 6.97 -9.95
C VAL A 268 -10.07 7.82 -10.48
N ASN A 269 -10.16 8.27 -11.73
CA ASN A 269 -9.15 9.14 -12.32
C ASN A 269 -9.13 10.53 -11.69
N ILE A 270 -10.30 11.11 -11.40
CA ILE A 270 -10.40 12.41 -10.73
C ILE A 270 -9.77 12.34 -9.33
N LEU A 271 -10.08 11.30 -8.55
CA LEU A 271 -9.50 11.11 -7.22
C LEU A 271 -8.00 10.81 -7.29
N GLY A 272 -7.61 9.84 -8.13
CA GLY A 272 -6.23 9.41 -8.29
C GLY A 272 -5.31 10.53 -8.80
N LEU A 273 -5.62 11.09 -9.97
CA LEU A 273 -4.81 12.14 -10.61
C LEU A 273 -4.99 13.49 -9.94
N GLY A 274 -6.19 13.81 -9.46
CA GLY A 274 -6.48 15.07 -8.78
C GLY A 274 -5.67 15.22 -7.50
N LEU A 275 -5.56 14.17 -6.69
CA LEU A 275 -4.73 14.21 -5.48
C LEU A 275 -3.23 14.32 -5.79
N ILE A 276 -2.75 13.68 -6.87
CA ILE A 276 -1.37 13.87 -7.36
C ILE A 276 -1.15 15.34 -7.76
N ALA A 277 -2.08 15.91 -8.53
CA ALA A 277 -2.01 17.31 -8.96
C ALA A 277 -2.05 18.28 -7.78
N VAL A 278 -2.87 18.01 -6.76
CA VAL A 278 -2.88 18.79 -5.50
C VAL A 278 -1.51 18.79 -4.83
N GLY A 279 -0.74 17.70 -4.91
CA GLY A 279 0.64 17.63 -4.41
C GLY A 279 1.65 18.50 -5.19
N VAL A 280 1.39 18.77 -6.47
CA VAL A 280 2.24 19.64 -7.31
C VAL A 280 2.08 21.11 -6.93
N VAL A 281 0.91 21.52 -6.43
CA VAL A 281 0.63 22.90 -6.01
C VAL A 281 1.59 23.40 -4.91
N PRO A 282 1.72 22.76 -3.73
CA PRO A 282 2.66 23.19 -2.72
C PRO A 282 4.11 23.08 -3.20
N LEU A 283 4.44 22.05 -4.00
CA LEU A 283 5.76 21.93 -4.63
C LEU A 283 6.08 23.20 -5.43
N ALA A 284 5.19 23.64 -6.32
CA ALA A 284 5.39 24.84 -7.14
C ALA A 284 5.44 26.13 -6.32
N LEU A 285 4.53 26.29 -5.35
CA LEU A 285 4.43 27.49 -4.50
C LEU A 285 5.64 27.67 -3.58
N PHE A 286 6.16 26.57 -3.02
CA PHE A 286 7.26 26.58 -2.06
C PHE A 286 8.62 26.25 -2.68
N TYR A 287 8.66 25.89 -3.97
CA TYR A 287 9.89 25.53 -4.68
C TYR A 287 11.02 26.53 -4.45
N ARG A 288 10.76 27.83 -4.67
CA ARG A 288 11.76 28.89 -4.51
C ARG A 288 12.30 29.00 -3.08
N LYS A 289 11.46 28.74 -2.07
CA LYS A 289 11.85 28.83 -0.65
C LYS A 289 12.63 27.60 -0.19
N ALA A 290 12.34 26.43 -0.74
CA ALA A 290 12.98 25.17 -0.38
C ALA A 290 14.11 24.76 -1.34
N LYS A 291 14.33 25.51 -2.42
CA LYS A 291 15.29 25.19 -3.49
C LYS A 291 16.68 24.86 -2.94
N ASP A 292 17.23 25.74 -2.12
CA ASP A 292 18.61 25.62 -1.65
C ASP A 292 18.74 24.64 -0.48
N ALA A 293 17.71 24.55 0.37
CA ALA A 293 17.73 23.72 1.58
C ALA A 293 17.39 22.24 1.32
N TYR A 294 16.43 21.98 0.42
CA TYR A 294 15.83 20.66 0.21
C TYR A 294 16.06 20.12 -1.21
N PHE A 295 15.89 20.95 -2.25
CA PHE A 295 16.02 20.48 -3.64
C PHE A 295 17.46 20.52 -4.18
N SER A 296 18.42 20.98 -3.38
CA SER A 296 19.83 20.92 -3.74
C SER A 296 20.33 19.48 -3.69
N ARG A 297 21.05 19.06 -4.75
CA ARG A 297 21.60 17.71 -4.80
C ARG A 297 22.65 17.55 -3.71
N ARG A 298 22.38 16.69 -2.74
CA ARG A 298 23.40 16.20 -1.80
C ARG A 298 24.10 14.99 -2.42
N PRO A 299 25.42 14.81 -2.20
CA PRO A 299 26.09 13.57 -2.58
C PRO A 299 25.34 12.40 -1.94
N LEU A 300 24.95 11.40 -2.72
CA LEU A 300 24.39 10.18 -2.16
C LEU A 300 25.49 9.47 -1.39
N GLU A 301 25.22 9.14 -0.13
CA GLU A 301 26.07 8.23 0.65
C GLU A 301 25.96 6.85 0.00
N VAL A 302 26.99 6.44 -0.73
CA VAL A 302 27.09 5.09 -1.29
C VAL A 302 27.77 4.24 -0.22
N PRO A 303 27.09 3.21 0.34
CA PRO A 303 27.74 2.29 1.27
C PRO A 303 29.00 1.70 0.65
N GLU A 304 30.06 1.52 1.44
CA GLU A 304 31.36 1.01 0.97
C GLU A 304 31.19 -0.30 0.17
N ASP A 305 30.25 -1.15 0.59
CA ASP A 305 29.82 -2.41 -0.03
C ASP A 305 29.46 -2.31 -1.52
N PHE A 306 29.05 -1.14 -2.00
CA PHE A 306 28.63 -0.89 -3.40
C PHE A 306 29.67 -0.09 -4.20
N SER A 307 30.74 0.35 -3.55
CA SER A 307 31.77 1.21 -4.12
C SER A 307 32.95 0.44 -4.74
N ALA A 308 33.17 -0.79 -4.28
CA ALA A 308 34.13 -1.78 -4.77
C ALA A 308 33.60 -2.54 -6.00
#